data_AF-A0A417LB69-F1
#
_entry.id   AF-A0A417LB69-F1
#
_cell.length_a   1.000
_cell.length_b   1.000
_cell.length_c   1.000
_cell.angle_alpha   90.00
_cell.angle_beta   90.00
_cell.angle_gamma   90.00
#
_symmetry.space_group_name_H-M   'P 1'
#
loop_
_entity.id
_entity.type
_entity.pdbx_description
1 polymer ?
#
loop_
_entity_poly.entity_id
_entity_poly.type
_entity_poly.pdbx_seq_one_letter_code
_entity_poly.pdbx_strand_id
1 'polypeptide(L)'
;MFFYIKCVLFVLVLSISGEISAQEKRDSVRIYFHQGKVNIDTCLLDNGNEMERFAKICSALNDSVRLIRKIQIIGGASPEGGGLLNGRLSEKRAEVLWRYISPYIKIPVLEWDFHFSGSDWNGLITMVRADVNVPEREDVLRLLEKIVRLENQDSPYWGGELKRLKGGRPYSYLYKFHFPKLRSSMVKICYDSDPINPVRDTVYIHTRDTLCIRDTVTVIAPVKKRPFCMAVKTNLLYDAVLIPDIGVEFCLGKNWSVAGNWMYAWWKSDRKHNYWRIYGGDVELRRWFGRRAVEKPFSGHHVGLYGQIVTYDFELGGKGYLGDKWSYGGGVAYGYSLPVGHRFNVDFTLGIGYLGGSYKEYIPLDDHYVWQTTKKRRWFGPTKAGISLVWLIGRGNYNEKKGGRQ
;
A
#
# COMPACT_ATOMS: atom_id res chain seq x y z
N MET A 1 18.51 13.78 7.78
CA MET A 1 18.94 12.35 7.69
C MET A 1 17.99 11.37 8.39
N PHE A 2 17.09 11.81 9.29
CA PHE A 2 16.12 10.93 9.98
C PHE A 2 14.85 10.58 9.18
N PHE A 3 14.47 11.39 8.18
CA PHE A 3 13.31 11.11 7.32
C PHE A 3 13.58 10.03 6.26
N TYR A 4 14.83 9.93 5.79
CA TYR A 4 15.22 9.03 4.71
C TYR A 4 15.21 7.56 5.13
N ILE A 5 15.57 7.27 6.40
CA ILE A 5 15.66 5.90 6.91
C ILE A 5 14.28 5.31 7.24
N LYS A 6 13.30 6.14 7.63
CA LYS A 6 11.89 5.71 7.78
C LYS A 6 11.26 5.31 6.44
N CYS A 7 11.58 6.03 5.36
CA CYS A 7 11.12 5.67 4.02
C CYS A 7 11.76 4.38 3.52
N VAL A 8 13.05 4.15 3.76
CA VAL A 8 13.76 2.96 3.24
C VAL A 8 13.31 1.66 3.93
N LEU A 9 13.04 1.67 5.25
CA LEU A 9 12.56 0.47 5.94
C LEU A 9 11.09 0.14 5.64
N PHE A 10 10.22 1.15 5.48
CA PHE A 10 8.83 0.97 5.08
C PHE A 10 8.72 0.47 3.63
N VAL A 11 9.63 0.91 2.75
CA VAL A 11 9.78 0.39 1.39
C VAL A 11 10.28 -1.05 1.40
N LEU A 12 11.26 -1.44 2.24
CA LEU A 12 11.76 -2.81 2.31
C LEU A 12 10.73 -3.84 2.84
N VAL A 13 9.88 -3.46 3.80
CA VAL A 13 8.80 -4.34 4.29
C VAL A 13 7.68 -4.50 3.26
N LEU A 14 7.41 -3.46 2.45
CA LEU A 14 6.52 -3.55 1.28
C LEU A 14 7.15 -4.32 0.11
N SER A 15 8.47 -4.28 -0.05
CA SER A 15 9.18 -5.02 -1.11
C SER A 15 9.22 -6.53 -0.86
N ILE A 16 9.27 -6.98 0.40
CA ILE A 16 9.30 -8.43 0.73
C ILE A 16 7.89 -9.03 0.83
N SER A 17 6.85 -8.20 1.03
CA SER A 17 5.44 -8.60 0.89
C SER A 17 4.89 -8.41 -0.54
N GLY A 18 5.72 -7.88 -1.45
CA GLY A 18 5.39 -7.61 -2.85
C GLY A 18 5.52 -8.80 -3.80
N GLU A 19 6.03 -9.94 -3.34
CA GLU A 19 6.15 -11.14 -4.18
C GLU A 19 5.22 -12.23 -3.64
N ILE A 20 4.33 -12.72 -4.50
CA ILE A 20 3.19 -13.62 -4.25
C ILE A 20 1.88 -12.91 -3.82
N SER A 21 1.67 -11.66 -4.27
CA SER A 21 0.33 -11.30 -4.76
C SER A 21 0.24 -11.74 -6.22
N ALA A 22 -0.93 -12.18 -6.69
CA ALA A 22 -1.16 -12.33 -8.13
C ALA A 22 -0.73 -11.01 -8.79
N GLN A 23 0.24 -11.04 -9.70
CA GLN A 23 0.85 -9.82 -10.22
C GLN A 23 -0.20 -9.10 -11.06
N GLU A 24 -0.86 -8.09 -10.50
CA GLU A 24 -1.87 -7.33 -11.24
C GLU A 24 -1.17 -6.54 -12.34
N LYS A 25 -1.44 -6.88 -13.61
CA LYS A 25 -1.01 -6.07 -14.75
C LYS A 25 -1.97 -4.91 -14.92
N ARG A 26 -1.43 -3.77 -15.34
CA ARG A 26 -2.17 -2.52 -15.55
C ARG A 26 -1.86 -1.98 -16.93
N ASP A 27 -2.91 -1.70 -17.69
CA ASP A 27 -2.81 -1.01 -18.97
C ASP A 27 -3.72 0.21 -18.96
N SER A 28 -3.37 1.20 -19.79
CA SER A 28 -4.20 2.39 -19.92
C SER A 28 -4.11 3.01 -21.31
N VAL A 29 -5.11 3.81 -21.62
CA VAL A 29 -5.13 4.69 -22.78
C VAL A 29 -5.55 6.07 -22.33
N ARG A 30 -4.89 7.10 -22.86
CA ARG A 30 -5.25 8.49 -22.67
C ARG A 30 -5.40 9.15 -24.04
N ILE A 31 -6.52 9.83 -24.24
CA ILE A 31 -6.77 10.63 -25.44
C ILE A 31 -7.05 12.08 -25.07
N TYR A 32 -6.87 12.96 -26.05
CA TYR A 32 -7.01 14.40 -25.91
C TYR A 32 -8.18 14.93 -26.75
N PHE A 33 -8.71 16.08 -26.35
CA PHE A 33 -9.84 16.72 -26.99
C PHE A 33 -9.54 18.18 -27.33
N HIS A 34 -10.15 18.66 -28.42
CA HIS A 34 -10.20 20.08 -28.71
C HIS A 34 -10.95 20.84 -27.62
N GLN A 35 -10.65 22.12 -27.49
CA GLN A 35 -11.29 23.01 -26.52
C GLN A 35 -12.81 23.00 -26.69
N GLY A 36 -13.55 22.81 -25.59
CA GLY A 36 -15.02 22.83 -25.61
C GLY A 36 -15.69 21.73 -26.43
N LYS A 37 -14.94 20.75 -26.96
CA LYS A 37 -15.46 19.63 -27.74
C LYS A 37 -15.40 18.32 -26.95
N VAL A 38 -16.31 17.41 -27.30
CA VAL A 38 -16.42 16.05 -26.75
C VAL A 38 -16.21 14.98 -27.82
N ASN A 39 -16.18 15.36 -29.09
CA ASN A 39 -15.97 14.44 -30.20
C ASN A 39 -14.51 13.98 -30.22
N ILE A 40 -14.31 12.69 -30.42
CA ILE A 40 -12.97 12.12 -30.62
C ILE A 40 -12.45 12.56 -31.99
N ASP A 41 -11.27 13.16 -31.99
CA ASP A 41 -10.48 13.42 -33.19
C ASP A 41 -9.28 12.49 -33.17
N THR A 42 -9.23 11.52 -34.09
CA THR A 42 -8.17 10.53 -34.17
C THR A 42 -6.83 11.13 -34.64
N CYS A 43 -6.87 12.27 -35.33
CA CYS A 43 -5.69 12.97 -35.83
C CYS A 43 -5.12 13.97 -34.83
N LEU A 44 -5.84 14.25 -33.73
CA LEU A 44 -5.34 15.12 -32.67
C LEU A 44 -4.24 14.39 -31.88
N LEU A 45 -3.02 14.93 -31.94
CA LEU A 45 -1.84 14.33 -31.33
C LEU A 45 -1.66 12.89 -31.82
N ASP A 46 -1.69 11.91 -30.92
CA ASP A 46 -1.52 10.49 -31.23
C ASP A 46 -2.75 9.65 -30.84
N ASN A 47 -3.92 10.30 -30.77
CA ASN A 47 -5.16 9.67 -30.30
C ASN A 47 -5.48 8.38 -31.05
N GLY A 48 -5.40 8.38 -32.39
CA GLY A 48 -5.73 7.21 -33.21
C GLY A 48 -4.88 5.99 -32.87
N ASN A 49 -3.56 6.17 -32.81
CA ASN A 49 -2.62 5.09 -32.52
C ASN A 49 -2.77 4.57 -31.08
N GLU A 50 -2.94 5.47 -30.11
CA GLU A 50 -3.17 5.10 -28.70
C GLU A 50 -4.47 4.30 -28.51
N MET A 51 -5.54 4.71 -29.19
CA MET A 51 -6.82 4.01 -29.17
C MET A 51 -6.74 2.64 -29.83
N GLU A 52 -6.06 2.54 -30.98
CA GLU A 52 -5.87 1.26 -31.68
C GLU A 52 -5.00 0.30 -30.84
N ARG A 53 -3.90 0.79 -30.25
CA ARG A 53 -3.06 0.00 -29.34
C ARG A 53 -3.88 -0.57 -28.20
N PHE A 54 -4.70 0.25 -27.57
CA PHE A 54 -5.49 -0.17 -26.43
C PHE A 54 -6.63 -1.13 -26.81
N ALA A 55 -7.27 -0.91 -27.96
CA ALA A 55 -8.26 -1.84 -28.50
C ALA A 55 -7.66 -3.24 -28.77
N LYS A 56 -6.41 -3.30 -29.26
CA LYS A 56 -5.66 -4.56 -29.43
C LYS A 56 -5.39 -5.24 -28.08
N ILE A 57 -5.03 -4.49 -27.05
CA ILE A 57 -4.85 -5.02 -25.68
C ILE A 57 -6.18 -5.59 -25.15
N CYS A 58 -7.27 -4.83 -25.23
CA CYS A 58 -8.60 -5.29 -24.81
C CYS A 58 -9.04 -6.55 -25.57
N SER A 59 -8.80 -6.60 -26.88
CA SER A 59 -9.12 -7.76 -27.71
C SER A 59 -8.30 -8.99 -27.30
N ALA A 60 -6.99 -8.85 -27.09
CA ALA A 60 -6.13 -9.94 -26.64
C ALA A 60 -6.52 -10.46 -25.24
N LEU A 61 -7.10 -9.62 -24.39
CA LEU A 61 -7.64 -10.05 -23.10
C LEU A 61 -8.89 -10.93 -23.26
N ASN A 62 -9.69 -10.74 -24.31
CA ASN A 62 -10.88 -11.56 -24.51
C ASN A 62 -10.57 -13.02 -24.83
N ASP A 63 -9.44 -13.28 -25.49
CA ASP A 63 -8.99 -14.64 -25.83
C ASP A 63 -8.22 -15.30 -24.68
N SER A 64 -8.10 -14.61 -23.54
CA SER A 64 -7.39 -15.09 -22.36
C SER A 64 -8.35 -15.57 -21.28
N VAL A 65 -7.91 -16.49 -20.41
CA VAL A 65 -8.67 -16.93 -19.21
C VAL A 65 -8.64 -15.85 -18.09
N ARG A 66 -8.20 -14.63 -18.40
CA ARG A 66 -8.00 -13.56 -17.42
C ARG A 66 -9.34 -12.91 -17.09
N LEU A 67 -9.44 -12.40 -15.86
CA LEU A 67 -10.55 -11.55 -15.42
C LEU A 67 -10.05 -10.10 -15.31
N ILE A 68 -10.88 -9.15 -15.75
CA ILE A 68 -10.63 -7.74 -15.48
C ILE A 68 -11.09 -7.45 -14.05
N ARG A 69 -10.15 -7.14 -13.17
CA ARG A 69 -10.40 -6.80 -11.76
C ARG A 69 -11.06 -5.45 -11.61
N LYS A 70 -10.56 -4.46 -12.34
CA LYS A 70 -11.04 -3.08 -12.23
C LYS A 70 -10.88 -2.33 -13.54
N ILE A 71 -11.91 -1.58 -13.90
CA ILE A 71 -11.85 -0.56 -14.96
C ILE A 71 -12.06 0.81 -14.30
N GLN A 72 -11.17 1.75 -14.57
CA GLN A 72 -11.35 3.15 -14.16
C GLN A 72 -11.45 4.03 -15.40
N ILE A 73 -12.50 4.82 -15.48
CA ILE A 73 -12.73 5.78 -16.55
C ILE A 73 -12.63 7.18 -15.95
N ILE A 74 -11.66 7.95 -16.42
CA ILE A 74 -11.31 9.26 -15.89
C ILE A 74 -11.54 10.31 -16.97
N GLY A 75 -12.38 11.30 -16.68
CA GLY A 75 -12.65 12.43 -17.55
C GLY A 75 -12.05 13.72 -17.00
N GLY A 76 -11.37 14.49 -17.86
CA GLY A 76 -10.77 15.77 -17.50
C GLY A 76 -11.19 16.91 -18.42
N ALA A 77 -11.33 18.09 -17.83
CA ALA A 77 -11.39 19.35 -18.54
C ALA A 77 -10.32 20.32 -18.01
N SER A 78 -9.82 21.14 -18.93
CA SER A 78 -9.00 22.28 -18.60
C SER A 78 -9.81 23.29 -17.79
N PRO A 79 -9.17 24.08 -16.91
CA PRO A 79 -9.85 25.03 -16.00
C PRO A 79 -10.38 26.31 -16.69
N GLU A 80 -10.60 26.26 -18.00
CA GLU A 80 -11.16 27.34 -18.79
C GLU A 80 -12.68 27.17 -18.87
N GLY A 81 -13.45 28.25 -18.69
CA GLY A 81 -14.92 28.16 -18.61
C GLY A 81 -15.44 27.80 -17.21
N GLY A 82 -16.76 27.91 -17.03
CA GLY A 82 -17.38 27.72 -15.72
C GLY A 82 -17.31 26.28 -15.21
N GLY A 83 -17.25 26.10 -13.88
CA GLY A 83 -17.13 24.78 -13.24
C GLY A 83 -18.19 23.77 -13.68
N LEU A 84 -19.46 24.20 -13.80
CA LEU A 84 -20.57 23.36 -14.30
C LEU A 84 -20.34 22.87 -15.74
N LEU A 85 -19.79 23.74 -16.60
CA LEU A 85 -19.50 23.39 -17.99
C LEU A 85 -18.33 22.41 -18.07
N ASN A 86 -17.28 22.61 -17.26
CA ASN A 86 -16.13 21.72 -17.18
C ASN A 86 -16.50 20.36 -16.58
N GLY A 87 -17.38 20.33 -15.58
CA GLY A 87 -17.99 19.11 -15.06
C GLY A 87 -18.66 18.31 -16.17
N ARG A 88 -19.62 18.92 -16.88
CA ARG A 88 -20.30 18.28 -18.03
C ARG A 88 -19.34 17.83 -19.13
N LEU A 89 -18.33 18.64 -19.47
CA LEU A 89 -17.33 18.28 -20.48
C LEU A 89 -16.52 17.07 -20.05
N SER A 90 -16.04 17.04 -18.81
CA SER A 90 -15.23 15.94 -18.28
C SER A 90 -16.02 14.62 -18.28
N GLU A 91 -17.28 14.66 -17.86
CA GLU A 91 -18.20 13.52 -17.89
C GLU A 91 -18.46 13.02 -19.33
N LYS A 92 -18.86 13.93 -20.23
CA LYS A 92 -19.17 13.56 -21.62
C LYS A 92 -17.97 13.02 -22.39
N ARG A 93 -16.76 13.53 -22.14
CA ARG A 93 -15.53 13.02 -22.76
C ARG A 93 -15.19 11.60 -22.30
N ALA A 94 -15.33 11.34 -21.01
CA ALA A 94 -15.18 10.00 -20.45
C ALA A 94 -16.22 9.03 -21.04
N GLU A 95 -17.48 9.45 -21.17
CA GLU A 95 -18.55 8.65 -21.77
C GLU A 95 -18.26 8.30 -23.24
N VAL A 96 -17.82 9.27 -24.05
CA VAL A 96 -17.52 9.05 -25.46
C VAL A 96 -16.32 8.12 -25.63
N LEU A 97 -15.26 8.27 -24.82
CA LEU A 97 -14.13 7.35 -24.82
C LEU A 97 -14.54 5.94 -24.40
N TRP A 98 -15.36 5.82 -23.36
CA TRP A 98 -15.85 4.53 -22.90
C TRP A 98 -16.70 3.84 -23.96
N ARG A 99 -17.60 4.56 -24.63
CA ARG A 99 -18.43 4.05 -25.73
C ARG A 99 -17.59 3.50 -26.88
N TYR A 100 -16.41 4.08 -27.14
CA TYR A 100 -15.48 3.55 -28.13
C TYR A 100 -14.81 2.25 -27.67
N ILE A 101 -14.38 2.18 -26.41
CA ILE A 101 -13.57 1.07 -25.88
C ILE A 101 -14.43 -0.14 -25.47
N SER A 102 -15.62 0.08 -24.92
CA SER A 102 -16.45 -0.96 -24.33
C SER A 102 -16.75 -2.14 -25.27
N PRO A 103 -16.96 -1.98 -26.60
CA PRO A 103 -17.19 -3.11 -27.49
C PRO A 103 -15.99 -4.06 -27.62
N TYR A 104 -14.77 -3.61 -27.32
CA TYR A 104 -13.56 -4.44 -27.35
C TYR A 104 -13.37 -5.27 -26.08
N ILE A 105 -14.23 -5.10 -25.06
CA ILE A 105 -14.16 -5.83 -23.79
C ILE A 105 -15.36 -6.79 -23.71
N LYS A 106 -15.11 -8.08 -23.87
CA LYS A 106 -16.14 -9.14 -23.88
C LYS A 106 -16.10 -10.02 -22.63
N ILE A 107 -15.05 -9.92 -21.82
CA ILE A 107 -14.86 -10.69 -20.60
C ILE A 107 -15.51 -10.02 -19.38
N PRO A 108 -15.89 -10.79 -18.34
CA PRO A 108 -16.48 -10.23 -17.13
C PRO A 108 -15.56 -9.21 -16.43
N VAL A 109 -16.15 -8.07 -16.05
CA VAL A 109 -15.51 -7.00 -15.28
C VAL A 109 -16.02 -7.08 -13.84
N LEU A 110 -15.11 -7.15 -12.87
CA LEU A 110 -15.47 -7.26 -11.44
C LEU A 110 -15.89 -5.92 -10.82
N GLU A 111 -15.22 -4.84 -11.18
CA GLU A 111 -15.44 -3.51 -10.64
C GLU A 111 -15.25 -2.45 -11.73
N TRP A 112 -16.13 -1.45 -11.77
CA TRP A 112 -15.98 -0.25 -12.58
C TRP A 112 -16.09 0.99 -11.71
N ASP A 113 -15.37 2.04 -12.10
CA ASP A 113 -15.34 3.32 -11.40
C ASP A 113 -15.23 4.46 -12.41
N PHE A 114 -16.02 5.51 -12.20
CA PHE A 114 -16.05 6.71 -13.03
C PHE A 114 -15.62 7.90 -12.19
N HIS A 115 -14.59 8.59 -12.63
CA HIS A 115 -14.08 9.78 -11.96
C HIS A 115 -14.02 10.95 -12.92
N PHE A 116 -14.71 12.04 -12.58
CA PHE A 116 -14.77 13.24 -13.39
C PHE A 116 -14.13 14.38 -12.61
N SER A 117 -12.95 14.82 -13.04
CA SER A 117 -12.21 15.87 -12.33
C SER A 117 -12.73 17.27 -12.60
N GLY A 118 -13.68 17.45 -13.54
CA GLY A 118 -14.16 18.76 -13.93
C GLY A 118 -12.99 19.65 -14.37
N SER A 119 -12.80 20.76 -13.65
CA SER A 119 -11.60 21.60 -13.82
C SER A 119 -10.43 20.96 -13.06
N ASP A 120 -9.52 20.29 -13.77
CA ASP A 120 -8.40 19.56 -13.14
C ASP A 120 -7.31 20.50 -12.58
N TRP A 121 -7.62 21.21 -11.49
CA TRP A 121 -6.71 22.14 -10.82
C TRP A 121 -5.50 21.45 -10.21
N ASN A 122 -5.69 20.25 -9.64
CA ASN A 122 -4.59 19.46 -9.06
C ASN A 122 -3.62 18.98 -10.15
N GLY A 123 -4.14 18.57 -11.31
CA GLY A 123 -3.33 18.27 -12.49
C GLY A 123 -2.55 19.49 -12.97
N LEU A 124 -3.19 20.66 -13.02
CA LEU A 124 -2.51 21.91 -13.39
C LEU A 124 -1.39 22.28 -12.41
N ILE A 125 -1.62 22.20 -11.10
CA ILE A 125 -0.59 22.44 -10.07
C ILE A 125 0.61 21.53 -10.30
N THR A 126 0.36 20.24 -10.56
CA THR A 126 1.41 19.26 -10.81
C THR A 126 2.23 19.62 -12.05
N MET A 127 1.59 20.04 -13.14
CA MET A 127 2.29 20.49 -14.35
C MET A 127 3.11 21.76 -14.12
N VAL A 128 2.55 22.75 -13.41
CA VAL A 128 3.25 24.01 -13.13
C VAL A 128 4.45 23.81 -12.21
N ARG A 129 4.37 22.90 -11.22
CA ARG A 129 5.52 22.54 -10.37
C ARG A 129 6.65 21.92 -11.18
N ALA A 130 6.31 21.12 -12.21
CA ALA A 130 7.29 20.42 -13.05
C ALA A 130 7.92 21.32 -14.13
N ASP A 131 7.22 22.35 -14.62
CA ASP A 131 7.72 23.23 -15.67
C ASP A 131 8.37 24.50 -15.10
N VAL A 132 9.70 24.56 -15.19
CA VAL A 132 10.51 25.71 -14.74
C VAL A 132 10.32 26.96 -15.59
N ASN A 133 9.75 26.84 -16.80
CA ASN A 133 9.61 27.95 -17.75
C ASN A 133 8.30 28.72 -17.56
N VAL A 134 7.43 28.30 -16.65
CA VAL A 134 6.17 29.00 -16.39
C VAL A 134 6.46 30.42 -15.91
N PRO A 135 5.96 31.46 -16.60
CA PRO A 135 6.13 32.83 -16.18
C PRO A 135 5.51 33.05 -14.80
N GLU A 136 6.26 33.70 -13.90
CA GLU A 136 5.81 34.06 -12.55
C GLU A 136 5.25 32.83 -11.77
N ARG A 137 5.92 31.67 -11.95
CA ARG A 137 5.51 30.34 -11.46
C ARG A 137 5.08 30.31 -10.01
N GLU A 138 5.81 30.96 -9.10
CA GLU A 138 5.50 30.95 -7.67
C GLU A 138 4.19 31.70 -7.38
N ASP A 139 3.90 32.79 -8.10
CA ASP A 139 2.62 33.51 -8.01
C ASP A 139 1.46 32.64 -8.53
N VAL A 140 1.69 31.93 -9.64
CA VAL A 140 0.72 30.98 -10.20
C VAL A 140 0.41 29.87 -9.20
N LEU A 141 1.42 29.24 -8.61
CA LEU A 141 1.24 28.16 -7.65
C LEU A 141 0.47 28.63 -6.41
N ARG A 142 0.81 29.80 -5.85
CA ARG A 142 0.06 30.38 -4.74
C ARG A 142 -1.41 30.59 -5.07
N LEU A 143 -1.71 31.09 -6.27
CA LEU A 143 -3.09 31.29 -6.72
C LEU A 143 -3.81 29.96 -6.91
N LEU A 144 -3.20 28.98 -7.57
CA LEU A 144 -3.82 27.66 -7.78
C LEU A 144 -4.08 26.92 -6.46
N GLU A 145 -3.14 26.96 -5.51
CA GLU A 145 -3.33 26.37 -4.19
C GLU A 145 -4.45 27.06 -3.39
N LYS A 146 -4.58 28.40 -3.53
CA LYS A 146 -5.72 29.15 -2.98
C LYS A 146 -7.04 28.68 -3.62
N ILE A 147 -7.09 28.50 -4.93
CA ILE A 147 -8.29 28.05 -5.65
C ILE A 147 -8.73 26.66 -5.16
N VAL A 148 -7.82 25.69 -5.08
CA VAL A 148 -8.14 24.33 -4.60
C VAL A 148 -8.66 24.34 -3.15
N ARG A 149 -8.13 25.22 -2.29
CA ARG A 149 -8.64 25.37 -0.91
C ARG A 149 -10.07 25.91 -0.86
N LEU A 150 -10.45 26.77 -1.80
CA LEU A 150 -11.73 27.47 -1.83
C LEU A 150 -12.82 26.74 -2.65
N GLU A 151 -12.45 25.73 -3.44
CA GLU A 151 -13.38 24.96 -4.28
C GLU A 151 -14.41 24.15 -3.47
N ASN A 152 -14.16 23.90 -2.18
CA ASN A 152 -15.09 23.23 -1.26
C ASN A 152 -16.26 24.11 -0.75
N GLN A 153 -16.44 25.33 -1.26
CA GLN A 153 -17.41 26.31 -0.71
C GLN A 153 -18.34 26.95 -1.77
N ASP A 154 -18.72 26.23 -2.84
CA ASP A 154 -19.65 26.73 -3.89
C ASP A 154 -19.26 28.13 -4.43
N SER A 155 -17.96 28.32 -4.67
CA SER A 155 -17.40 29.63 -4.97
C SER A 155 -17.34 29.92 -6.49
N PRO A 156 -17.57 31.18 -6.92
CA PRO A 156 -17.60 31.57 -8.33
C PRO A 156 -16.30 31.31 -9.10
N TYR A 157 -16.46 31.19 -10.43
CA TYR A 157 -15.42 30.99 -11.44
C TYR A 157 -14.09 31.73 -11.18
N TRP A 158 -13.08 30.99 -10.71
CA TRP A 158 -11.74 31.52 -10.41
C TRP A 158 -10.84 31.74 -11.63
N GLY A 159 -11.26 31.28 -12.82
CA GLY A 159 -10.49 31.46 -14.05
C GLY A 159 -10.23 32.92 -14.41
N GLY A 160 -11.06 33.84 -13.89
CA GLY A 160 -10.84 35.29 -14.03
C GLY A 160 -9.62 35.81 -13.25
N GLU A 161 -9.33 35.28 -12.06
CA GLU A 161 -8.15 35.69 -11.29
C GLU A 161 -6.86 35.28 -12.00
N LEU A 162 -6.81 34.05 -12.52
CA LEU A 162 -5.65 33.55 -13.26
C LEU A 162 -5.41 34.35 -14.55
N LYS A 163 -6.48 34.74 -15.26
CA LYS A 163 -6.39 35.60 -16.45
C LYS A 163 -5.83 36.99 -16.17
N ARG A 164 -6.10 37.56 -14.99
CA ARG A 164 -5.62 38.90 -14.60
C ARG A 164 -4.22 38.88 -13.97
N LEU A 165 -3.77 37.73 -13.49
CA LEU A 165 -2.47 37.60 -12.81
C LEU A 165 -1.34 38.10 -13.71
N LYS A 166 -0.60 39.11 -13.22
CA LYS A 166 0.58 39.69 -13.88
C LYS A 166 0.33 40.03 -15.36
N GLY A 167 -0.84 40.62 -15.64
CA GLY A 167 -1.22 41.04 -17.00
C GLY A 167 -1.57 39.88 -17.95
N GLY A 168 -1.82 38.68 -17.43
CA GLY A 168 -2.27 37.52 -18.22
C GLY A 168 -1.15 36.75 -18.91
N ARG A 169 0.11 37.12 -18.70
CA ARG A 169 1.27 36.41 -19.25
C ARG A 169 1.35 34.95 -18.79
N PRO A 170 1.21 34.61 -17.48
CA PRO A 170 1.18 33.22 -17.06
C PRO A 170 -0.01 32.45 -17.66
N TYR A 171 -1.20 33.05 -17.67
CA TYR A 171 -2.39 32.42 -18.26
C TYR A 171 -2.17 32.04 -19.72
N SER A 172 -1.57 32.93 -20.51
CA SER A 172 -1.30 32.70 -21.93
C SER A 172 -0.32 31.54 -22.15
N TYR A 173 0.68 31.43 -21.28
CA TYR A 173 1.61 30.30 -21.28
C TYR A 173 0.90 28.97 -20.95
N LEU A 174 0.14 28.94 -19.85
CA LEU A 174 -0.61 27.74 -19.42
C LEU A 174 -1.63 27.31 -20.47
N TYR A 175 -2.33 28.27 -21.06
CA TYR A 175 -3.31 28.05 -22.11
C TYR A 175 -2.69 27.37 -23.34
N LYS A 176 -1.47 27.78 -23.72
CA LYS A 176 -0.77 27.23 -24.88
C LYS A 176 -0.13 25.86 -24.60
N PHE A 177 0.48 25.67 -23.44
CA PHE A 177 1.37 24.52 -23.20
C PHE A 177 0.84 23.47 -22.21
N HIS A 178 -0.13 23.80 -21.35
CA HIS A 178 -0.63 22.89 -20.30
C HIS A 178 -2.11 22.56 -20.45
N PHE A 179 -2.98 23.53 -20.76
CA PHE A 179 -4.41 23.28 -20.91
C PHE A 179 -4.74 22.20 -21.94
N PRO A 180 -4.05 22.09 -23.10
CA PRO A 180 -4.29 20.98 -24.03
C PRO A 180 -4.09 19.60 -23.40
N LYS A 181 -3.16 19.45 -22.43
CA LYS A 181 -2.88 18.19 -21.75
C LYS A 181 -3.96 17.83 -20.72
N LEU A 182 -4.64 18.82 -20.15
CA LEU A 182 -5.75 18.66 -19.20
C LEU A 182 -7.08 18.35 -19.89
N ARG A 183 -7.21 18.65 -21.20
CA ARG A 183 -8.36 18.27 -22.02
C ARG A 183 -8.26 16.81 -22.43
N SER A 184 -8.18 15.90 -21.46
CA SER A 184 -7.99 14.47 -21.73
C SER A 184 -9.00 13.57 -21.03
N SER A 185 -9.17 12.37 -21.56
CA SER A 185 -9.85 11.28 -20.87
C SER A 185 -9.00 10.03 -20.93
N MET A 186 -9.13 9.20 -19.91
CA MET A 186 -8.26 8.04 -19.72
C MET A 186 -9.06 6.85 -19.23
N VAL A 187 -8.81 5.69 -19.83
CA VAL A 187 -9.31 4.40 -19.34
C VAL A 187 -8.13 3.59 -18.82
N LYS A 188 -8.27 3.03 -17.62
CA LYS A 188 -7.30 2.12 -17.01
C LYS A 188 -7.97 0.79 -16.77
N ILE A 189 -7.28 -0.29 -17.10
CA ILE A 189 -7.71 -1.66 -16.83
C ILE A 189 -6.67 -2.35 -15.95
N CYS A 190 -7.14 -3.03 -14.90
CA CYS A 190 -6.35 -3.89 -14.04
C CYS A 190 -6.82 -5.33 -14.24
N TYR A 191 -5.91 -6.24 -14.58
CA TYR A 191 -6.23 -7.64 -14.84
C TYR A 191 -5.13 -8.56 -14.32
N ASP A 192 -5.47 -9.84 -14.17
CA ASP A 192 -4.53 -10.85 -13.66
C ASP A 192 -3.35 -11.08 -14.61
N SER A 193 -2.13 -11.15 -14.06
CA SER A 193 -0.99 -11.68 -14.78
C SER A 193 -1.26 -13.12 -15.24
N ASP A 194 -0.60 -13.52 -16.33
CA ASP A 194 -0.56 -14.92 -16.74
C ASP A 194 -0.17 -15.79 -15.54
N PRO A 195 -0.86 -16.93 -15.33
CA PRO A 195 -0.28 -17.94 -14.46
C PRO A 195 1.09 -18.25 -15.04
N ILE A 196 2.14 -18.11 -14.23
CA ILE A 196 3.47 -18.62 -14.57
C ILE A 196 3.24 -20.07 -14.98
N ASN A 197 3.31 -20.36 -16.27
CA ASN A 197 3.33 -21.74 -16.72
C ASN A 197 4.59 -22.30 -16.05
N PRO A 198 4.49 -23.25 -15.10
CA PRO A 198 5.69 -23.97 -14.71
C PRO A 198 6.23 -24.53 -16.02
N VAL A 199 7.48 -24.22 -16.35
CA VAL A 199 8.18 -24.81 -17.48
C VAL A 199 7.95 -26.31 -17.37
N ARG A 200 7.04 -26.83 -18.20
CA ARG A 200 6.91 -28.26 -18.37
C ARG A 200 8.11 -28.59 -19.23
N ASP A 201 9.06 -29.31 -18.67
CA ASP A 201 10.00 -30.08 -19.47
C ASP A 201 9.16 -31.02 -20.35
N THR A 202 8.83 -30.54 -21.55
CA THR A 202 8.22 -31.38 -22.58
C THR A 202 9.31 -32.29 -23.09
N VAL A 203 9.38 -33.49 -22.52
CA VAL A 203 9.92 -34.66 -23.21
C VAL A 203 9.08 -34.82 -24.48
N TYR A 204 9.71 -34.64 -25.65
CA TYR A 204 9.08 -34.91 -26.93
C TYR A 204 8.86 -36.42 -27.07
N ILE A 205 7.63 -36.89 -26.80
CA ILE A 205 7.19 -38.19 -27.29
C ILE A 205 6.65 -37.97 -28.70
N HIS A 206 7.40 -38.43 -29.69
CA HIS A 206 6.95 -38.50 -31.08
C HIS A 206 5.88 -39.58 -31.21
N THR A 207 4.62 -39.21 -31.02
CA THR A 207 3.46 -40.04 -31.39
C THR A 207 2.88 -39.50 -32.69
N ARG A 208 2.95 -40.34 -33.73
CA ARG A 208 2.38 -40.11 -35.07
C ARG A 208 0.87 -39.89 -35.01
N ASP A 209 0.41 -39.12 -35.99
CA ASP A 209 -0.94 -38.60 -36.19
C ASP A 209 -2.06 -39.61 -35.94
N THR A 210 -2.99 -39.24 -35.05
CA THR A 210 -4.41 -39.52 -35.24
C THR A 210 -5.22 -38.40 -34.60
N LEU A 211 -5.93 -37.63 -35.42
CA LEU A 211 -6.83 -36.56 -35.00
C LEU A 211 -7.96 -37.14 -34.14
N CYS A 212 -7.91 -36.88 -32.83
CA CYS A 212 -9.06 -37.00 -31.95
C CYS A 212 -9.56 -35.58 -31.63
N ILE A 213 -10.62 -35.15 -32.31
CA ILE A 213 -11.40 -33.99 -31.87
C ILE A 213 -12.13 -34.42 -30.59
N ARG A 214 -11.63 -33.97 -29.43
CA ARG A 214 -12.37 -34.02 -28.18
C ARG A 214 -12.92 -32.64 -27.90
N ASP A 215 -14.24 -32.50 -28.02
CA ASP A 215 -14.99 -31.37 -27.50
C ASP A 215 -14.69 -31.23 -26.01
N THR A 216 -13.80 -30.28 -25.68
CA THR A 216 -13.44 -30.00 -24.30
C THR A 216 -14.44 -28.98 -23.78
N VAL A 217 -15.56 -29.48 -23.24
CA VAL A 217 -16.47 -28.64 -22.44
C VAL A 217 -15.67 -28.19 -21.22
N THR A 218 -15.26 -26.92 -21.23
CA THR A 218 -14.59 -26.27 -20.10
C THR A 218 -15.62 -26.04 -19.00
N VAL A 219 -15.73 -27.00 -18.09
CA VAL A 219 -16.42 -26.78 -16.81
C VAL A 219 -15.59 -25.75 -16.06
N ILE A 220 -16.06 -24.50 -16.02
CA ILE A 220 -15.47 -23.43 -15.21
C ILE A 220 -15.55 -23.86 -13.76
N ALA A 221 -14.47 -24.45 -13.24
CA ALA A 221 -14.35 -24.69 -11.81
C ALA A 221 -14.35 -23.32 -11.13
N PRO A 222 -15.21 -23.07 -10.13
CA PRO A 222 -15.18 -21.81 -9.40
C PRO A 222 -13.80 -21.63 -8.80
N VAL A 223 -13.07 -20.60 -9.24
CA VAL A 223 -11.79 -20.19 -8.65
C VAL A 223 -12.08 -19.87 -7.20
N LYS A 224 -11.69 -20.78 -6.29
CA LYS A 224 -11.75 -20.53 -4.84
C LYS A 224 -10.89 -19.31 -4.55
N LYS A 225 -11.52 -18.14 -4.40
CA LYS A 225 -10.89 -16.93 -3.86
C LYS A 225 -10.17 -17.33 -2.58
N ARG A 226 -8.85 -17.16 -2.51
CA ARG A 226 -8.13 -17.38 -1.25
C ARG A 226 -8.66 -16.33 -0.26
N PRO A 227 -9.18 -16.74 0.90
CA PRO A 227 -9.73 -15.78 1.84
C PRO A 227 -8.63 -14.83 2.31
N PHE A 228 -8.91 -13.52 2.26
CA PHE A 228 -8.04 -12.50 2.85
C PHE A 228 -7.89 -12.78 4.34
N CYS A 229 -6.66 -13.01 4.79
CA CYS A 229 -6.34 -13.48 6.13
C CYS A 229 -5.30 -12.56 6.76
N MET A 230 -5.75 -11.76 7.73
CA MET A 230 -4.96 -10.79 8.47
C MET A 230 -5.20 -11.01 9.97
N ALA A 231 -4.22 -10.66 10.79
CA ALA A 231 -4.39 -10.63 12.23
C ALA A 231 -3.79 -9.37 12.83
N VAL A 232 -4.41 -8.85 13.88
CA VAL A 232 -3.88 -7.76 14.71
C VAL A 232 -3.50 -8.34 16.06
N LYS A 233 -2.38 -7.91 16.62
CA LYS A 233 -1.82 -8.47 17.85
C LYS A 233 -1.45 -7.40 18.86
N THR A 234 -1.51 -7.75 20.14
CA THR A 234 -0.95 -6.99 21.26
C THR A 234 -0.29 -7.97 22.22
N ASN A 235 0.88 -7.63 22.75
CA ASN A 235 1.70 -8.46 23.63
C ASN A 235 1.38 -8.13 25.09
N LEU A 236 0.60 -9.00 25.70
CA LEU A 236 0.12 -8.85 27.08
C LEU A 236 1.28 -8.85 28.09
N LEU A 237 2.43 -9.47 27.78
CA LEU A 237 3.62 -9.38 28.63
C LEU A 237 4.20 -7.97 28.65
N TYR A 238 4.17 -7.27 27.51
CA TYR A 238 4.68 -5.90 27.41
C TYR A 238 3.68 -4.94 28.03
N ASP A 239 2.38 -5.16 27.81
CA ASP A 239 1.30 -4.41 28.47
C ASP A 239 1.40 -4.50 30.01
N ALA A 240 1.74 -5.67 30.56
CA ALA A 240 1.91 -5.87 32.00
C ALA A 240 3.07 -5.05 32.59
N VAL A 241 4.08 -4.75 31.79
CA VAL A 241 5.16 -3.82 32.14
C VAL A 241 4.94 -2.47 31.48
N LEU A 242 3.70 -2.02 31.27
CA LEU A 242 3.38 -0.68 30.75
C LEU A 242 4.10 -0.30 29.43
N ILE A 243 4.43 -1.26 28.58
CA ILE A 243 4.98 -1.01 27.24
C ILE A 243 3.91 -1.43 26.24
N PRO A 244 2.97 -0.55 25.88
CA PRO A 244 1.94 -0.91 24.93
C PRO A 244 2.57 -1.20 23.56
N ASP A 245 2.08 -2.28 22.95
CA ASP A 245 2.57 -2.84 21.71
C ASP A 245 1.38 -3.07 20.76
N ILE A 246 1.62 -2.84 19.46
CA ILE A 246 0.65 -3.20 18.44
C ILE A 246 1.36 -3.86 17.26
N GLY A 247 0.81 -5.00 16.87
CA GLY A 247 1.33 -5.84 15.80
C GLY A 247 0.30 -6.10 14.73
N VAL A 248 0.76 -6.26 13.50
CA VAL A 248 -0.06 -6.69 12.37
C VAL A 248 0.63 -7.87 11.69
N GLU A 249 -0.14 -8.91 11.37
CA GLU A 249 0.35 -10.11 10.69
C GLU A 249 -0.49 -10.44 9.45
N PHE A 250 0.19 -10.74 8.33
CA PHE A 250 -0.42 -11.10 7.06
C PHE A 250 -0.01 -12.52 6.63
N CYS A 251 -0.97 -13.29 6.12
CA CYS A 251 -0.69 -14.59 5.50
C CYS A 251 -0.13 -14.41 4.08
N LEU A 252 1.02 -15.02 3.80
CA LEU A 252 1.65 -15.08 2.47
C LEU A 252 1.31 -16.38 1.71
N GLY A 253 0.59 -17.30 2.35
CA GLY A 253 0.24 -18.61 1.79
C GLY A 253 1.35 -19.65 1.97
N LYS A 254 1.06 -20.91 1.62
CA LYS A 254 1.97 -22.06 1.84
C LYS A 254 2.51 -22.13 3.28
N ASN A 255 1.68 -21.78 4.26
CA ASN A 255 2.01 -21.72 5.68
C ASN A 255 3.08 -20.67 6.05
N TRP A 256 3.22 -19.60 5.27
CA TRP A 256 4.05 -18.45 5.63
C TRP A 256 3.21 -17.26 6.04
N SER A 257 3.74 -16.46 6.96
CA SER A 257 3.20 -15.16 7.34
C SER A 257 4.31 -14.16 7.63
N VAL A 258 3.98 -12.88 7.51
CA VAL A 258 4.86 -11.77 7.90
C VAL A 258 4.16 -10.94 8.96
N ALA A 259 4.88 -10.65 10.05
CA ALA A 259 4.42 -9.83 11.15
C ALA A 259 5.30 -8.59 11.30
N GLY A 260 4.68 -7.46 11.61
CA GLY A 260 5.38 -6.24 12.02
C GLY A 260 4.78 -5.73 13.32
N ASN A 261 5.60 -5.52 14.34
CA ASN A 261 5.18 -4.98 15.63
C ASN A 261 5.86 -3.65 15.91
N TRP A 262 5.17 -2.80 16.65
CA TRP A 262 5.67 -1.51 17.10
C TRP A 262 5.28 -1.28 18.56
N MET A 263 6.26 -0.90 19.37
CA MET A 263 6.09 -0.60 20.79
C MET A 263 6.45 0.85 21.07
N TYR A 264 5.68 1.47 21.96
CA TYR A 264 5.88 2.87 22.34
C TYR A 264 5.46 3.07 23.80
N ALA A 265 6.39 3.47 24.65
CA ALA A 265 6.09 3.89 26.01
C ALA A 265 6.81 5.20 26.32
N TRP A 266 6.09 6.16 26.89
CA TRP A 266 6.65 7.42 27.38
C TRP A 266 6.00 7.76 28.70
N TRP A 267 6.57 7.23 29.79
CA TRP A 267 6.14 7.57 31.14
C TRP A 267 7.15 8.47 31.83
N LYS A 268 6.64 9.46 32.53
CA LYS A 268 7.38 10.39 33.37
C LYS A 268 6.69 10.45 34.73
N SER A 269 7.44 10.30 35.81
CA SER A 269 6.94 10.52 37.17
C SER A 269 7.85 11.47 37.94
N ASP A 270 7.27 12.54 38.46
CA ASP A 270 7.98 13.70 39.02
C ASP A 270 8.32 13.58 40.52
N ARG A 271 8.24 12.38 41.12
CA ARG A 271 8.56 12.21 42.55
C ARG A 271 10.07 12.24 42.89
N LYS A 272 10.99 12.12 41.91
CA LYS A 272 12.41 12.59 41.91
C LYS A 272 13.26 12.15 40.68
N HIS A 273 12.66 12.08 39.48
CA HIS A 273 13.20 11.55 38.20
C HIS A 273 13.09 10.02 38.03
N ASN A 274 11.94 9.60 37.49
CA ASN A 274 11.74 8.27 36.91
C ASN A 274 11.35 8.44 35.43
N TYR A 275 12.21 7.99 34.53
CA TYR A 275 11.94 7.93 33.09
C TYR A 275 11.77 6.49 32.67
N TRP A 276 10.67 6.25 31.96
CA TRP A 276 10.43 4.97 31.31
C TRP A 276 10.04 5.24 29.88
N ARG A 277 11.06 5.31 29.02
CA ARG A 277 10.90 5.55 27.59
C ARG A 277 11.41 4.36 26.81
N ILE A 278 10.59 3.84 25.92
CA ILE A 278 11.01 2.80 24.98
C ILE A 278 10.27 2.99 23.66
N TYR A 279 11.03 2.97 22.58
CA TYR A 279 10.51 3.06 21.22
C TYR A 279 11.21 2.04 20.37
N GLY A 280 10.44 1.21 19.68
CA GLY A 280 11.02 0.17 18.87
C GLY A 280 9.99 -0.55 18.05
N GLY A 281 10.49 -1.39 17.17
CA GLY A 281 9.66 -2.28 16.39
C GLY A 281 10.47 -3.46 15.90
N ASP A 282 9.75 -4.50 15.50
CA ASP A 282 10.33 -5.69 14.92
C ASP A 282 9.54 -6.15 13.71
N VAL A 283 10.25 -6.78 12.78
CA VAL A 283 9.67 -7.44 11.62
C VAL A 283 10.06 -8.91 11.71
N GLU A 284 9.09 -9.80 11.56
CA GLU A 284 9.26 -11.23 11.70
C GLU A 284 8.61 -11.97 10.54
N LEU A 285 9.39 -12.80 9.86
CA LEU A 285 8.91 -13.73 8.84
C LEU A 285 8.70 -15.10 9.49
N ARG A 286 7.47 -15.60 9.54
CA ARG A 286 7.09 -16.85 10.21
C ARG A 286 6.71 -17.93 9.23
N ARG A 287 7.08 -19.16 9.59
CA ARG A 287 6.63 -20.39 8.94
C ARG A 287 5.87 -21.24 9.94
N TRP A 288 4.67 -21.70 9.55
CA TRP A 288 3.75 -22.47 10.36
C TRP A 288 3.83 -23.97 10.04
N PHE A 289 3.77 -24.81 11.07
CA PHE A 289 3.92 -26.25 10.97
C PHE A 289 2.87 -26.99 11.81
N GLY A 290 2.57 -28.23 11.39
CA GLY A 290 1.64 -29.14 12.06
C GLY A 290 0.24 -29.16 11.43
N ARG A 291 -0.57 -30.14 11.81
CA ARG A 291 -1.91 -30.37 11.26
C ARG A 291 -2.82 -29.14 11.43
N ARG A 292 -2.75 -28.49 12.60
CA ARG A 292 -3.52 -27.26 12.90
C ARG A 292 -3.15 -26.08 12.00
N ALA A 293 -1.91 -25.98 11.52
CA ALA A 293 -1.48 -24.91 10.61
C ALA A 293 -1.99 -25.12 9.18
N VAL A 294 -2.21 -26.38 8.79
CA VAL A 294 -2.80 -26.74 7.49
C VAL A 294 -4.31 -26.54 7.50
N GLU A 295 -4.96 -26.87 8.62
CA GLU A 295 -6.39 -26.69 8.82
C GLU A 295 -6.78 -25.22 8.99
N LYS A 296 -5.97 -24.45 9.73
CA LYS A 296 -6.27 -23.06 10.05
C LYS A 296 -5.02 -22.16 10.03
N PRO A 297 -5.06 -21.04 9.29
CA PRO A 297 -4.01 -20.02 9.37
C PRO A 297 -3.87 -19.44 10.79
N PHE A 298 -2.64 -19.10 11.17
CA PHE A 298 -2.30 -18.55 12.49
C PHE A 298 -2.57 -19.46 13.69
N SER A 299 -2.60 -20.78 13.47
CA SER A 299 -2.82 -21.77 14.53
C SER A 299 -1.74 -22.85 14.49
N GLY A 300 -1.30 -23.29 15.66
CA GLY A 300 -0.27 -24.33 15.78
C GLY A 300 1.14 -23.77 15.95
N HIS A 301 2.13 -24.59 15.58
CA HIS A 301 3.55 -24.28 15.80
C HIS A 301 4.07 -23.34 14.72
N HIS A 302 4.93 -22.40 15.10
CA HIS A 302 5.61 -21.54 14.14
C HIS A 302 7.08 -21.32 14.51
N VAL A 303 7.90 -21.11 13.48
CA VAL A 303 9.28 -20.64 13.59
C VAL A 303 9.38 -19.35 12.79
N GLY A 304 9.94 -18.31 13.40
CA GLY A 304 10.12 -17.01 12.79
C GLY A 304 11.56 -16.55 12.77
N LEU A 305 11.96 -15.86 11.71
CA LEU A 305 13.18 -15.06 11.69
C LEU A 305 12.78 -13.60 11.92
N TYR A 306 13.35 -12.96 12.94
CA TYR A 306 13.01 -11.58 13.27
C TYR A 306 14.23 -10.67 13.31
N GLY A 307 13.99 -9.40 12.95
CA GLY A 307 14.90 -8.29 13.18
C GLY A 307 14.18 -7.21 13.98
N GLN A 308 14.84 -6.65 14.99
CA GLN A 308 14.28 -5.64 15.87
C GLN A 308 15.19 -4.41 15.97
N ILE A 309 14.57 -3.25 16.12
CA ILE A 309 15.24 -2.00 16.44
C ILE A 309 14.58 -1.39 17.67
N VAL A 310 15.38 -0.93 18.62
CA VAL A 310 14.88 -0.34 19.87
C VAL A 310 15.79 0.76 20.37
N THR A 311 15.19 1.84 20.84
CA THR A 311 15.82 2.86 21.68
C THR A 311 15.08 2.90 23.01
N TYR A 312 15.82 3.13 24.08
CA TYR A 312 15.27 3.08 25.42
C TYR A 312 15.98 4.09 26.30
N ASP A 313 15.26 4.56 27.31
CA ASP A 313 15.79 5.36 28.40
C ASP A 313 15.06 4.96 29.67
N PHE A 314 15.82 4.35 30.59
CA PHE A 314 15.32 3.85 31.86
C PHE A 314 16.03 4.54 33.00
N GLU A 315 15.27 5.18 33.87
CA GLU A 315 15.73 5.78 35.12
C GLU A 315 14.78 5.39 36.25
N LEU A 316 15.30 4.70 37.26
CA LEU A 316 14.57 4.27 38.44
C LEU A 316 15.15 4.98 39.67
N GLY A 317 15.08 6.32 39.68
CA GLY A 317 15.42 7.17 40.84
C GLY A 317 16.90 7.15 41.24
N GLY A 318 17.79 6.93 40.28
CA GLY A 318 19.23 6.73 40.52
C GLY A 318 19.98 6.57 39.20
N LYS A 319 20.70 5.47 38.99
CA LYS A 319 21.43 5.26 37.72
C LYS A 319 20.47 5.07 36.55
N GLY A 320 20.63 5.88 35.52
CA GLY A 320 19.88 5.79 34.28
C GLY A 320 20.66 5.14 33.14
N TYR A 321 19.95 4.45 32.25
CA TYR A 321 20.50 3.78 31.08
C TYR A 321 19.87 4.33 29.80
N LEU A 322 20.65 5.07 29.03
CA LEU A 322 20.21 5.70 27.79
C LEU A 322 20.79 5.00 26.55
N GLY A 323 19.93 4.41 25.73
CA GLY A 323 20.21 3.98 24.37
C GLY A 323 20.17 5.15 23.40
N ASP A 324 21.19 6.02 23.45
CA ASP A 324 21.32 7.26 22.66
C ASP A 324 21.21 7.04 21.13
N LYS A 325 21.53 5.83 20.68
CA LYS A 325 21.39 5.38 19.29
C LYS A 325 20.50 4.14 19.24
N TRP A 326 19.84 3.94 18.10
CA TRP A 326 19.07 2.72 17.83
C TRP A 326 19.93 1.48 18.09
N SER A 327 19.50 0.66 19.06
CA SER A 327 20.00 -0.70 19.23
C SER A 327 19.31 -1.60 18.21
N TYR A 328 20.06 -2.52 17.64
CA TYR A 328 19.56 -3.47 16.65
C TYR A 328 19.73 -4.88 17.19
N GLY A 329 18.79 -5.75 16.87
CA GLY A 329 18.88 -7.15 17.21
C GLY A 329 18.24 -8.00 16.14
N GLY A 330 18.56 -9.27 16.16
CA GLY A 330 17.97 -10.23 15.25
C GLY A 330 18.18 -11.64 15.76
N GLY A 331 17.26 -12.53 15.42
CA GLY A 331 17.26 -13.87 15.94
C GLY A 331 16.18 -14.74 15.33
N VAL A 332 16.07 -15.94 15.89
CA VAL A 332 15.04 -16.91 15.54
C VAL A 332 14.08 -17.03 16.72
N ALA A 333 12.80 -17.03 16.42
CA ALA A 333 11.71 -17.23 17.36
C ALA A 333 11.03 -18.57 17.07
N TYR A 334 10.59 -19.23 18.13
CA TYR A 334 9.70 -20.37 18.06
C TYR A 334 8.47 -20.07 18.91
N GLY A 335 7.31 -20.48 18.43
CA GLY A 335 6.08 -20.21 19.14
C GLY A 335 4.93 -21.17 18.82
N TYR A 336 3.86 -20.97 19.56
CA TYR A 336 2.65 -21.75 19.47
C TYR A 336 1.40 -20.89 19.66
N SER A 337 0.50 -20.94 18.68
CA SER A 337 -0.75 -20.18 18.70
C SER A 337 -1.95 -21.08 18.99
N LEU A 338 -2.66 -20.72 20.06
CA LEU A 338 -3.84 -21.44 20.58
C LEU A 338 -5.12 -20.65 20.28
N PRO A 339 -6.12 -21.26 19.63
CA PRO A 339 -7.43 -20.63 19.46
C PRO A 339 -8.21 -20.66 20.77
N VAL A 340 -8.64 -19.49 21.27
CA VAL A 340 -9.34 -19.33 22.56
C VAL A 340 -10.78 -18.85 22.38
N GLY A 341 -11.05 -18.01 21.37
CA GLY A 341 -12.38 -17.49 21.10
C GLY A 341 -12.72 -17.48 19.61
N HIS A 342 -13.95 -17.10 19.24
CA HIS A 342 -14.43 -17.15 17.85
C HIS A 342 -13.53 -16.40 16.85
N ARG A 343 -12.87 -15.31 17.28
CA ARG A 343 -11.90 -14.54 16.49
C ARG A 343 -10.58 -14.30 17.21
N PHE A 344 -10.34 -14.97 18.33
CA PHE A 344 -9.19 -14.69 19.19
C PHE A 344 -8.32 -15.93 19.35
N ASN A 345 -7.02 -15.73 19.16
CA ASN A 345 -5.97 -16.69 19.50
C ASN A 345 -5.05 -16.08 20.55
N VAL A 346 -4.39 -16.93 21.34
CA VAL A 346 -3.29 -16.54 22.23
C VAL A 346 -2.03 -17.18 21.68
N ASP A 347 -1.04 -16.34 21.36
CA ASP A 347 0.21 -16.73 20.71
C ASP A 347 1.38 -16.62 21.70
N PHE A 348 2.03 -17.76 21.97
CA PHE A 348 3.19 -17.84 22.83
C PHE A 348 4.44 -17.84 21.95
N THR A 349 5.36 -16.92 22.17
CA THR A 349 6.59 -16.79 21.36
C THR A 349 7.81 -16.65 22.27
N LEU A 350 8.86 -17.41 21.97
CA LEU A 350 10.17 -17.29 22.60
C LEU A 350 11.26 -17.22 21.53
N GLY A 351 12.15 -16.24 21.61
CA GLY A 351 13.19 -16.02 20.62
C GLY A 351 14.57 -15.85 21.23
N ILE A 352 15.54 -16.45 20.56
CA ILE A 352 16.97 -16.39 20.87
C ILE A 352 17.66 -15.68 19.71
N GLY A 353 18.64 -14.85 20.03
CA GLY A 353 19.21 -13.95 19.06
C GLY A 353 20.32 -13.09 19.63
N TYR A 354 20.80 -12.20 18.78
CA TYR A 354 21.84 -11.25 19.10
C TYR A 354 21.23 -9.86 19.26
N LEU A 355 21.68 -9.12 20.28
CA LEU A 355 21.31 -7.73 20.52
C LEU A 355 22.58 -6.89 20.61
N GLY A 356 22.75 -6.04 19.60
CA GLY A 356 23.86 -5.10 19.46
C GLY A 356 23.41 -3.67 19.72
N GLY A 357 24.27 -2.88 20.36
CA GLY A 357 24.01 -1.46 20.54
C GLY A 357 25.04 -0.78 21.43
N SER A 358 24.91 0.52 21.59
CA SER A 358 25.65 1.29 22.59
C SER A 358 24.68 1.92 23.56
N TYR A 359 24.97 1.84 24.85
CA TYR A 359 24.19 2.53 25.87
C TYR A 359 25.11 3.39 26.74
N LYS A 360 24.56 4.48 27.24
CA LYS A 360 25.20 5.41 28.16
C LYS A 360 24.65 5.17 29.56
N GLU A 361 25.53 5.09 30.53
CA GLU A 361 25.16 5.17 31.94
C GLU A 361 25.23 6.64 32.37
N TYR A 362 24.19 7.13 33.02
CA TYR A 362 24.15 8.47 33.58
C TYR A 362 23.70 8.44 35.05
N ILE A 363 24.09 9.46 35.81
CA ILE A 363 23.58 9.70 37.16
C ILE A 363 22.89 11.07 37.15
N PRO A 364 21.63 11.16 37.61
CA PRO A 364 20.95 12.42 37.85
C PRO A 364 21.58 13.09 39.08
N LEU A 365 22.20 14.25 38.91
CA LEU A 365 22.75 15.08 39.98
C LEU A 365 22.22 16.49 39.80
N ASP A 366 21.51 17.01 40.81
CA ASP A 366 20.99 18.39 40.87
C ASP A 366 20.36 18.88 39.55
N ASP A 367 19.33 18.16 39.08
CA ASP A 367 18.57 18.40 37.83
C ASP A 367 19.37 18.30 36.51
N HIS A 368 20.61 17.80 36.55
CA HIS A 368 21.45 17.55 35.38
C HIS A 368 21.77 16.05 35.20
N TYR A 369 21.71 15.56 33.95
CA TYR A 369 22.06 14.19 33.60
C TYR A 369 23.55 14.09 33.28
N VAL A 370 24.35 13.67 34.26
CA VAL A 370 25.80 13.56 34.08
C VAL A 370 26.14 12.22 33.44
N TRP A 371 26.61 12.27 32.19
CA TRP A 371 27.10 11.10 31.46
C TRP A 371 28.37 10.55 32.11
N GLN A 372 28.36 9.26 32.46
CA GLN A 372 29.48 8.62 33.16
C GLN A 372 30.33 7.78 32.21
N THR A 373 29.71 6.91 31.40
CA THR A 373 30.44 5.99 30.52
C THR A 373 29.55 5.54 29.35
N THR A 374 30.14 5.33 28.18
CA THR A 374 29.49 4.66 27.04
C THR A 374 29.95 3.21 26.96
N LYS A 375 29.03 2.25 27.10
CA LYS A 375 29.32 0.81 26.97
C LYS A 375 28.74 0.26 25.66
N LYS A 376 29.46 -0.67 25.05
CA LYS A 376 28.95 -1.45 23.90
C LYS A 376 28.25 -2.70 24.42
N ARG A 377 26.98 -2.86 24.07
CA ARG A 377 26.19 -4.07 24.37
C ARG A 377 26.39 -5.08 23.25
N ARG A 378 26.81 -6.27 23.64
CA ARG A 378 26.91 -7.47 22.80
C ARG A 378 26.29 -8.61 23.59
N TRP A 379 24.99 -8.81 23.41
CA TRP A 379 24.25 -9.85 24.11
C TRP A 379 23.82 -10.93 23.11
N PHE A 380 24.06 -12.18 23.46
CA PHE A 380 23.53 -13.33 22.74
C PHE A 380 22.76 -14.19 23.74
N GLY A 381 21.49 -14.45 23.48
CA GLY A 381 20.62 -15.16 24.41
C GLY A 381 19.15 -14.90 24.14
N PRO A 382 18.27 -15.10 25.15
CA PRO A 382 16.86 -14.77 25.01
C PRO A 382 16.73 -13.28 24.74
N THR A 383 16.09 -12.96 23.62
CA THR A 383 16.01 -11.60 23.06
C THR A 383 14.59 -11.22 22.65
N LYS A 384 13.67 -12.19 22.66
CA LYS A 384 12.23 -11.97 22.45
C LYS A 384 11.43 -12.96 23.30
N ALA A 385 10.39 -12.47 23.97
CA ALA A 385 9.41 -13.30 24.67
C ALA A 385 8.05 -12.59 24.60
N GLY A 386 6.98 -13.33 24.34
CA GLY A 386 5.66 -12.75 24.16
C GLY A 386 4.53 -13.71 24.47
N ILE A 387 3.49 -13.18 25.10
CA ILE A 387 2.15 -13.77 25.16
C ILE A 387 1.24 -12.77 24.48
N SER A 388 0.92 -13.03 23.22
CA SER A 388 0.19 -12.07 22.39
C SER A 388 -1.26 -12.48 22.24
N LEU A 389 -2.17 -11.54 22.49
CA LEU A 389 -3.57 -11.67 22.09
C LEU A 389 -3.68 -11.34 20.60
N VAL A 390 -4.19 -12.29 19.83
CA VAL A 390 -4.27 -12.22 18.38
C VAL A 390 -5.73 -12.15 17.95
N TRP A 391 -6.11 -11.07 17.30
CA TRP A 391 -7.43 -10.87 16.73
C TRP A 391 -7.43 -11.15 15.22
N LEU A 392 -8.22 -12.13 14.81
CA LEU A 392 -8.33 -12.60 13.43
C LEU A 392 -9.28 -11.70 12.62
N ILE A 393 -8.76 -11.12 11.54
CA ILE A 393 -9.48 -10.23 10.62
C ILE A 393 -9.59 -10.89 9.24
N GLY A 394 -10.81 -10.92 8.69
CA GLY A 394 -11.10 -11.50 7.38
C GLY A 394 -12.47 -12.18 7.31
N ARG A 395 -13.07 -12.25 6.11
CA ARG A 395 -14.31 -12.98 5.87
C ARG A 395 -14.04 -14.48 5.96
N GLY A 396 -14.66 -15.16 6.93
CA GLY A 396 -14.51 -16.61 7.13
C GLY A 396 -13.32 -17.04 8.01
N ASN A 397 -12.54 -16.11 8.57
CA ASN A 397 -11.44 -16.43 9.48
C ASN A 397 -11.92 -16.54 10.94
N TYR A 398 -12.70 -17.58 11.23
CA TYR A 398 -13.27 -17.84 12.56
C TYR A 398 -12.74 -19.14 13.14
N ASN A 399 -12.64 -19.24 14.46
CA ASN A 399 -12.40 -20.51 15.15
C ASN A 399 -13.72 -21.25 15.25
N GLU A 400 -13.79 -22.46 14.72
CA GLU A 400 -14.91 -23.35 15.00
C GLU A 400 -14.96 -23.61 16.50
N LYS A 401 -16.16 -23.54 17.09
CA LYS A 401 -16.34 -23.88 18.49
C LYS A 401 -15.92 -25.36 18.65
N LYS A 402 -14.93 -25.64 19.50
CA LYS A 402 -14.77 -26.99 20.05
C LYS A 402 -16.10 -27.35 20.71
N GLY A 403 -16.83 -28.27 20.10
CA GLY A 403 -18.23 -28.53 20.42
C GLY A 403 -18.48 -28.93 21.88
N GLY A 404 -19.61 -28.48 22.41
CA GLY A 404 -20.36 -29.26 23.38
C GLY A 404 -21.23 -30.24 22.59
N ARG A 405 -21.04 -31.55 22.82
CA ARG A 405 -22.07 -32.55 22.58
C ARG A 405 -23.27 -32.19 23.47
N GLN A 406 -24.47 -32.15 22.91
CA GLN A 406 -25.69 -32.48 23.65
C GLN A 406 -25.95 -33.96 23.49
#